data_AF-A0A7V9EMD9-F1
#
_entry.id   AF-A0A7V9EMD9-F1
#
_cell.length_a   1.000
_cell.length_b   1.000
_cell.length_c   1.000
_cell.angle_alpha   90.00
_cell.angle_beta   90.00
_cell.angle_gamma   90.00
#
_symmetry.space_group_name_H-M   'P 1'
#
loop_
_entity.id
_entity.type
_entity.pdbx_description
1 polymer ?
#
loop_
_entity_poly.entity_id
_entity_poly.type
_entity_poly.pdbx_seq_one_letter_code
_entity_poly.pdbx_strand_id
1 'polypeptide(L)'
;AGADLFKSQNRWTQTPRAGDVVYFDFPDSVQRIQHVGFVEGVAGDVITTLEGNTSVTSNDNGGNVMRRNRPRGYVVGYGRPPYGDASDVDPPKGEDRSKGWFGLDDSGGDVRTWQRQLNAVLEADLEVDGEFGPKTLAATKEFQRLHGLEVDGEVGAQSLRKMEEVFQDLKRDRGGDHPPILELHDSGQWVTKAQECLITHGFDLHPYGADGDFGSLTAKAVKSFKKANGLPVRAVIGPAVWRVLLETKG
;
A
#
# COMPACT_ATOMS: atom_id res chain seq x y z
N ALA A 1 -29.37 19.01 -17.56
CA ALA A 1 -28.13 19.41 -16.85
C ALA A 1 -27.03 18.36 -16.96
N GLY A 2 -27.13 17.18 -16.32
CA GLY A 2 -26.09 16.14 -16.41
C GLY A 2 -25.86 15.59 -17.82
N ALA A 3 -26.93 15.12 -18.49
CA ALA A 3 -26.83 14.58 -19.85
C ALA A 3 -26.35 15.63 -20.88
N ASP A 4 -26.82 16.87 -20.78
CA ASP A 4 -26.44 17.94 -21.71
C ASP A 4 -24.96 18.30 -21.60
N LEU A 5 -24.39 18.22 -20.39
CA LEU A 5 -22.96 18.41 -20.17
C LEU A 5 -22.15 17.37 -20.96
N PHE A 6 -22.49 16.09 -20.82
CA PHE A 6 -21.82 15.03 -21.58
C PHE A 6 -21.99 15.18 -23.09
N LYS A 7 -23.18 15.60 -23.56
CA LYS A 7 -23.41 15.89 -24.98
C LYS A 7 -22.53 17.05 -25.46
N SER A 8 -22.47 18.15 -24.71
CA SER A 8 -21.65 19.32 -25.05
C SER A 8 -20.15 19.03 -25.12
N GLN A 9 -19.69 18.02 -24.37
CA GLN A 9 -18.29 17.60 -24.31
C GLN A 9 -17.96 16.42 -25.26
N ASN A 10 -18.88 16.04 -26.15
CA ASN A 10 -18.74 14.88 -27.05
C ASN A 10 -18.46 13.56 -26.30
N ARG A 11 -19.09 13.39 -25.14
CA ARG A 11 -18.96 12.24 -24.22
C ARG A 11 -20.29 11.53 -23.98
N TRP A 12 -21.29 11.81 -24.80
CA TRP A 12 -22.56 11.08 -24.82
C TRP A 12 -22.47 9.90 -25.77
N THR A 13 -22.89 8.71 -25.33
CA THR A 13 -22.81 7.47 -26.12
C THR A 13 -24.04 6.59 -25.94
N GLN A 14 -24.25 5.67 -26.88
CA GLN A 14 -25.26 4.61 -26.83
C GLN A 14 -24.65 3.23 -26.51
N THR A 15 -23.32 3.15 -26.44
CA THR A 15 -22.57 1.94 -26.13
C THR A 15 -22.08 2.00 -24.70
N PRO A 16 -22.66 1.20 -23.77
CA PRO A 16 -22.27 1.22 -22.37
C PRO A 16 -20.88 0.62 -22.17
N ARG A 17 -20.21 1.10 -21.14
CA ARG A 17 -19.01 0.52 -20.54
C ARG A 17 -19.16 0.65 -19.02
N ALA A 18 -18.57 -0.28 -18.28
CA ALA A 18 -18.39 -0.14 -16.84
C ALA A 18 -17.80 1.24 -16.49
N GLY A 19 -18.37 1.89 -15.48
CA GLY A 19 -18.11 3.27 -15.07
C GLY A 19 -19.07 4.30 -15.67
N ASP A 20 -19.62 4.10 -16.86
CA ASP A 20 -20.47 5.12 -17.49
C ASP A 20 -21.66 5.52 -16.59
N VAL A 21 -22.04 6.80 -16.60
CA VAL A 21 -23.29 7.27 -15.98
C VAL A 21 -24.44 6.91 -16.92
N VAL A 22 -25.36 6.07 -16.48
CA VAL A 22 -26.55 5.69 -17.26
C VAL A 22 -27.72 6.60 -16.90
N TYR A 23 -28.49 7.01 -17.91
CA TYR A 23 -29.68 7.85 -17.77
C TYR A 23 -30.92 7.09 -18.22
N PHE A 24 -31.95 7.05 -17.38
CA PHE A 24 -33.18 6.30 -17.62
C PHE A 24 -34.41 7.19 -17.84
N ASP A 25 -35.34 6.67 -18.63
CA ASP A 25 -36.71 7.15 -18.83
C ASP A 25 -37.64 5.93 -18.71
N PHE A 26 -38.31 5.82 -17.57
CA PHE A 26 -39.25 4.76 -17.25
C PHE A 26 -40.66 5.11 -17.72
N PRO A 27 -41.46 4.10 -18.11
CA PRO A 27 -42.78 4.33 -18.69
C PRO A 27 -43.83 4.73 -17.63
N ASP A 28 -43.77 5.97 -17.15
CA ASP A 28 -44.76 6.56 -16.24
C ASP A 28 -44.79 8.11 -16.27
N SER A 29 -45.05 8.64 -17.47
CA SER A 29 -45.81 9.88 -17.73
C SER A 29 -45.09 11.24 -17.89
N VAL A 30 -43.78 11.27 -18.14
CA VAL A 30 -43.08 12.47 -18.64
C VAL A 30 -41.91 12.06 -19.52
N GLN A 31 -41.89 12.45 -20.81
CA GLN A 31 -40.77 12.16 -21.74
C GLN A 31 -39.52 12.95 -21.34
N ARG A 32 -38.83 12.51 -20.30
CA ARG A 32 -37.60 13.11 -19.78
C ARG A 32 -36.79 12.07 -19.03
N ILE A 33 -35.51 12.38 -18.85
CA ILE A 33 -34.66 11.63 -17.92
C ILE A 33 -35.24 11.74 -16.51
N GLN A 34 -35.53 10.58 -15.90
CA GLN A 34 -36.10 10.47 -14.55
C GLN A 34 -35.08 9.97 -13.53
N HIS A 35 -34.16 9.09 -13.94
CA HIS A 35 -33.25 8.41 -13.02
C HIS A 35 -31.84 8.30 -13.60
N VAL A 36 -30.86 8.17 -12.72
CA VAL A 36 -29.46 7.98 -13.08
C VAL A 36 -28.81 6.94 -12.20
N GLY A 37 -27.87 6.21 -12.76
CA GLY A 37 -27.02 5.27 -12.04
C GLY A 37 -25.64 5.17 -12.66
N PHE A 38 -24.84 4.24 -12.15
CA PHE A 38 -23.54 3.90 -12.73
C PHE A 38 -23.58 2.49 -13.31
N VAL A 39 -23.04 2.32 -14.51
CA VAL A 39 -22.86 0.99 -15.12
C VAL A 39 -21.75 0.26 -14.37
N GLU A 40 -22.07 -0.88 -13.78
CA GLU A 40 -21.10 -1.81 -13.19
C GLU A 40 -20.65 -2.86 -14.21
N GLY A 41 -21.59 -3.38 -15.01
CA GLY A 41 -21.33 -4.45 -15.96
C GLY A 41 -22.27 -4.42 -17.16
N VAL A 42 -21.85 -5.06 -18.27
CA VAL A 42 -22.62 -5.15 -19.52
C VAL A 42 -22.66 -6.60 -19.97
N ALA A 43 -23.86 -7.16 -20.13
CA ALA A 43 -24.08 -8.53 -20.59
C ALA A 43 -25.17 -8.54 -21.67
N GLY A 44 -24.76 -8.49 -22.94
CA GLY A 44 -25.69 -8.39 -24.06
C GLY A 44 -26.51 -7.10 -24.03
N ASP A 45 -27.83 -7.23 -23.89
CA ASP A 45 -28.77 -6.11 -23.82
C ASP A 45 -29.21 -5.74 -22.40
N VAL A 46 -28.59 -6.36 -21.40
CA VAL A 46 -28.79 -6.04 -19.99
C VAL A 46 -27.53 -5.38 -19.44
N ILE A 47 -27.73 -4.29 -18.70
CA ILE A 47 -26.67 -3.66 -17.91
C ILE A 47 -26.90 -3.96 -16.43
N THR A 48 -25.82 -4.20 -15.70
CA THR A 48 -25.81 -4.19 -14.24
C THR A 48 -25.42 -2.79 -13.79
N THR A 49 -26.18 -2.21 -12.86
CA THR A 49 -26.06 -0.82 -12.46
C THR A 49 -26.08 -0.67 -10.94
N LEU A 50 -25.41 0.38 -10.44
CA LEU A 50 -25.50 0.83 -9.06
C LEU A 50 -26.36 2.10 -9.02
N GLU A 51 -27.49 2.03 -8.31
CA GLU A 51 -28.54 3.04 -8.32
C GLU A 51 -28.94 3.43 -6.89
N GLY A 52 -28.89 4.73 -6.60
CA GLY A 52 -29.32 5.30 -5.31
C GLY A 52 -30.82 5.59 -5.29
N ASN A 53 -31.39 5.82 -4.10
CA ASN A 53 -32.82 6.05 -3.90
C ASN A 53 -33.72 4.90 -4.40
N THR A 54 -33.21 3.66 -4.37
CA THR A 54 -33.99 2.47 -4.68
C THR A 54 -34.04 1.49 -3.49
N SER A 55 -34.93 0.49 -3.52
CA SER A 55 -35.03 -0.58 -2.50
C SER A 55 -35.38 -1.93 -3.14
N VAL A 56 -35.23 -3.03 -2.41
CA VAL A 56 -35.57 -4.39 -2.90
C VAL A 56 -36.96 -4.44 -3.56
N THR A 57 -37.93 -3.69 -3.05
CA THR A 57 -39.33 -3.68 -3.53
C THR A 57 -39.73 -2.45 -4.33
N SER A 58 -38.84 -1.47 -4.54
CA SER A 58 -39.18 -0.22 -5.25
C SER A 58 -38.00 0.37 -6.01
N ASN A 59 -38.27 0.89 -7.20
CA ASN A 59 -37.27 1.53 -8.05
C ASN A 59 -37.14 3.03 -7.81
N ASP A 60 -38.08 3.66 -7.10
CA ASP A 60 -38.27 5.12 -7.18
C ASP A 60 -38.41 5.83 -5.81
N ASN A 61 -38.32 5.10 -4.69
CA ASN A 61 -38.53 5.71 -3.36
C ASN A 61 -37.80 5.03 -2.18
N GLY A 62 -36.77 4.22 -2.44
CA GLY A 62 -36.08 3.48 -1.37
C GLY A 62 -34.82 4.18 -0.91
N GLY A 63 -34.58 4.44 0.37
CA GLY A 63 -33.37 5.15 0.85
C GLY A 63 -32.02 4.42 0.67
N ASN A 64 -31.91 3.39 -0.17
CA ASN A 64 -30.71 2.58 -0.32
C ASN A 64 -30.02 2.79 -1.67
N VAL A 65 -28.74 2.40 -1.71
CA VAL A 65 -28.00 2.12 -2.95
C VAL A 65 -28.14 0.64 -3.25
N MET A 66 -28.57 0.30 -4.46
CA MET A 66 -28.81 -1.08 -4.85
C MET A 66 -28.17 -1.40 -6.19
N ARG A 67 -27.71 -2.64 -6.32
CA ARG A 67 -27.36 -3.24 -7.61
C ARG A 67 -28.63 -3.64 -8.37
N ARG A 68 -28.74 -3.26 -9.64
CA ARG A 68 -29.91 -3.53 -10.50
C ARG A 68 -29.47 -4.12 -11.82
N ASN A 69 -30.33 -4.98 -12.39
CA ASN A 69 -30.21 -5.39 -13.77
C ASN A 69 -31.28 -4.62 -14.56
N ARG A 70 -30.85 -3.79 -15.51
CA ARG A 70 -31.74 -2.94 -16.31
C ARG A 70 -31.69 -3.37 -17.77
N PRO A 71 -32.84 -3.62 -18.41
CA PRO A 71 -32.88 -3.81 -19.86
C PRO A 71 -32.66 -2.49 -20.59
N ARG A 72 -32.07 -2.56 -21.79
CA ARG A 72 -31.84 -1.40 -22.66
C ARG A 72 -33.07 -0.52 -22.92
N GLY A 73 -34.28 -1.07 -22.89
CA GLY A 73 -35.50 -0.34 -23.23
C GLY A 73 -35.82 0.86 -22.32
N TYR A 74 -35.22 0.93 -21.13
CA TYR A 74 -35.39 2.08 -20.22
C TYR A 74 -34.28 3.12 -20.37
N VAL A 75 -33.26 2.87 -21.20
CA VAL A 75 -32.05 3.70 -21.25
C VAL A 75 -32.18 4.78 -22.33
N VAL A 76 -31.99 6.03 -21.92
CA VAL A 76 -31.91 7.19 -22.82
C VAL A 76 -30.52 7.30 -23.47
N GLY A 77 -29.49 6.94 -22.70
CA GLY A 77 -28.11 6.89 -23.13
C GLY A 77 -27.14 7.00 -21.96
N TYR A 78 -25.86 7.14 -22.28
CA TYR A 78 -24.77 7.09 -21.32
C TYR A 78 -23.90 8.33 -21.43
N GLY A 79 -23.56 8.91 -20.28
CA GLY A 79 -22.50 9.92 -20.16
C GLY A 79 -21.21 9.24 -19.74
N ARG A 80 -20.12 9.46 -20.50
CA ARG A 80 -18.80 8.91 -20.18
C ARG A 80 -17.92 9.97 -19.50
N PRO A 81 -17.66 9.86 -18.18
CA PRO A 81 -16.69 10.71 -17.51
C PRO A 81 -15.33 10.72 -18.22
N PRO A 82 -14.56 11.81 -18.08
CA PRO A 82 -13.15 11.87 -18.46
C PRO A 82 -12.29 11.00 -17.53
N TYR A 83 -12.37 9.69 -17.72
CA TYR A 83 -11.37 8.79 -17.15
C TYR A 83 -9.98 9.13 -17.70
N GLY A 84 -8.96 9.05 -16.85
CA GLY A 84 -7.57 8.91 -17.28
C GLY A 84 -7.36 7.57 -18.00
N ASP A 85 -6.12 7.24 -18.32
CA ASP A 85 -5.82 5.90 -18.84
C ASP A 85 -6.18 4.86 -17.78
N ALA A 86 -6.51 3.62 -18.19
CA ALA A 86 -6.90 2.58 -17.25
C ALA A 86 -5.76 2.19 -16.26
N SER A 87 -4.53 2.63 -16.54
CA SER A 87 -3.39 2.61 -15.63
C SER A 87 -3.45 3.62 -14.48
N ASP A 88 -4.33 4.63 -14.60
CA ASP A 88 -4.42 5.78 -13.70
C ASP A 88 -5.61 5.66 -12.75
N VAL A 89 -6.33 4.53 -12.80
CA VAL A 89 -7.48 4.26 -11.93
C VAL A 89 -7.09 3.11 -11.01
N ASP A 90 -6.79 3.45 -9.76
CA ASP A 90 -6.67 2.43 -8.72
C ASP A 90 -7.97 1.62 -8.62
N PRO A 91 -7.87 0.29 -8.42
CA PRO A 91 -9.05 -0.54 -8.28
C PRO A 91 -9.96 -0.02 -7.14
N PRO A 92 -11.29 -0.29 -7.21
CA PRO A 92 -12.24 0.23 -6.25
C PRO A 92 -11.82 -0.09 -4.81
N LYS A 93 -11.78 0.95 -3.96
CA LYS A 93 -11.52 0.83 -2.53
C LYS A 93 -12.44 -0.23 -1.92
N GLY A 94 -11.87 -1.36 -1.47
CA GLY A 94 -12.48 -2.20 -0.44
C GLY A 94 -13.03 -3.57 -0.82
N GLU A 95 -12.99 -4.05 -2.07
CA GLU A 95 -13.57 -5.39 -2.37
C GLU A 95 -12.63 -6.42 -3.02
N ASP A 96 -11.41 -6.06 -3.43
CA ASP A 96 -10.41 -7.06 -3.83
C ASP A 96 -9.10 -6.89 -3.05
N ARG A 97 -9.06 -7.46 -1.84
CA ARG A 97 -7.82 -7.75 -1.10
C ARG A 97 -7.04 -8.89 -1.76
N SER A 98 -6.88 -8.84 -3.08
CA SER A 98 -5.95 -9.71 -3.77
C SER A 98 -4.58 -9.57 -3.11
N LYS A 99 -3.93 -10.71 -2.85
CA LYS A 99 -2.71 -10.84 -2.04
C LYS A 99 -1.73 -9.68 -2.28
N GLY A 100 -1.53 -8.83 -1.28
CA GLY A 100 -0.52 -7.77 -1.29
C GLY A 100 -1.03 -6.35 -1.01
N TRP A 101 -2.33 -6.10 -0.91
CA TRP A 101 -2.84 -4.80 -0.45
C TRP A 101 -3.11 -4.79 1.06
N PHE A 102 -2.58 -3.80 1.78
CA PHE A 102 -2.90 -3.57 3.19
C PHE A 102 -2.73 -2.10 3.60
N GLY A 103 -3.45 -1.66 4.62
CA GLY A 103 -3.43 -0.27 5.08
C GLY A 103 -3.80 -0.16 6.56
N LEU A 104 -4.27 1.03 6.98
CA LEU A 104 -4.70 1.27 8.36
C LEU A 104 -5.68 0.19 8.84
N ASP A 105 -5.50 -0.27 10.08
CA ASP A 105 -6.29 -1.31 10.75
C ASP A 105 -6.10 -2.75 10.22
N ASP A 106 -5.27 -2.96 9.19
CA ASP A 106 -4.85 -4.30 8.81
C ASP A 106 -3.75 -4.85 9.75
N SER A 107 -3.65 -6.17 9.80
CA SER A 107 -2.60 -6.85 10.57
C SER A 107 -2.11 -8.13 9.89
N GLY A 108 -0.89 -8.55 10.21
CA GLY A 108 -0.35 -9.82 9.71
C GLY A 108 1.15 -9.81 9.41
N GLY A 109 1.58 -10.84 8.69
CA GLY A 109 2.98 -11.01 8.28
C GLY A 109 3.46 -9.90 7.34
N ASP A 110 2.62 -9.49 6.39
CA ASP A 110 2.97 -8.46 5.42
C ASP A 110 3.18 -7.09 6.10
N VAL A 111 2.37 -6.77 7.10
CA VAL A 111 2.54 -5.57 7.92
C VAL A 111 3.86 -5.61 8.71
N ARG A 112 4.24 -6.76 9.30
CA ARG A 112 5.55 -6.91 9.97
C ARG A 112 6.70 -6.69 9.00
N THR A 113 6.62 -7.27 7.81
CA THR A 113 7.64 -7.07 6.76
C THR A 113 7.75 -5.60 6.39
N TRP A 114 6.62 -4.93 6.17
CA TRP A 114 6.58 -3.51 5.84
C TRP A 114 7.16 -2.64 6.95
N GLN A 115 6.81 -2.88 8.21
CA GLN A 115 7.36 -2.15 9.37
C GLN A 115 8.89 -2.31 9.48
N ARG A 116 9.41 -3.53 9.23
CA ARG A 116 10.87 -3.76 9.18
C ARG A 116 11.53 -2.96 8.07
N GLN A 117 10.97 -3.01 6.87
CA GLN A 117 11.53 -2.31 5.71
C GLN A 117 11.46 -0.79 5.89
N LEU A 118 10.35 -0.25 6.41
CA LEU A 118 10.27 1.17 6.78
C LEU A 118 11.31 1.57 7.82
N ASN A 119 11.57 0.71 8.81
CA ASN A 119 12.63 0.95 9.78
C ASN A 119 14.03 0.94 9.16
N ALA A 120 14.27 0.10 8.15
CA ALA A 120 15.55 0.04 7.44
C ALA A 120 15.73 1.23 6.47
N VAL A 121 14.67 1.61 5.75
CA VAL A 121 14.71 2.63 4.69
C VAL A 121 14.63 4.05 5.25
N LEU A 122 13.78 4.27 6.27
CA LEU A 122 13.49 5.61 6.80
C LEU A 122 14.00 5.85 8.22
N GLU A 123 14.55 4.84 8.88
CA GLU A 123 14.78 4.88 10.32
C GLU A 123 13.50 5.23 11.12
N ALA A 124 12.34 4.73 10.66
CA ALA A 124 10.99 5.20 11.02
C ALA A 124 10.52 5.21 12.49
N ASP A 125 11.09 4.47 13.45
CA ASP A 125 10.54 4.44 14.84
C ASP A 125 9.80 3.17 15.27
N LEU A 126 9.53 2.28 14.31
CA LEU A 126 8.34 1.44 14.40
C LEU A 126 8.59 0.21 15.27
N GLU A 127 7.60 -0.10 16.11
CA GLU A 127 7.45 -1.44 16.63
C GLU A 127 7.06 -2.39 15.48
N VAL A 128 7.61 -3.60 15.47
CA VAL A 128 7.34 -4.62 14.44
C VAL A 128 6.35 -5.64 15.03
N ASP A 129 5.15 -5.17 15.33
CA ASP A 129 4.05 -5.95 15.92
C ASP A 129 3.19 -6.64 14.84
N GLY A 130 3.18 -6.09 13.63
CA GLY A 130 2.31 -6.51 12.56
C GLY A 130 0.93 -5.88 12.62
N GLU A 131 0.77 -4.78 13.33
CA GLU A 131 -0.44 -3.96 13.36
C GLU A 131 -0.20 -2.66 12.59
N PHE A 132 -1.05 -2.40 11.60
CA PHE A 132 -0.93 -1.18 10.81
C PHE A 132 -1.67 -0.05 11.52
N GLY A 133 -1.08 0.43 12.60
CA GLY A 133 -1.61 1.55 13.37
C GLY A 133 -1.21 2.93 12.84
N PRO A 134 -1.57 4.02 13.55
CA PRO A 134 -1.31 5.40 13.14
C PRO A 134 0.17 5.73 12.89
N LYS A 135 1.10 5.10 13.63
CA LYS A 135 2.55 5.28 13.42
C LYS A 135 3.01 4.65 12.10
N THR A 136 2.54 3.43 11.82
CA THR A 136 2.80 2.74 10.55
C THR A 136 2.22 3.55 9.39
N LEU A 137 1.01 4.09 9.52
CA LEU A 137 0.41 4.98 8.53
C LEU A 137 1.25 6.23 8.26
N ALA A 138 1.72 6.91 9.31
CA ALA A 138 2.56 8.10 9.16
C ALA A 138 3.88 7.78 8.43
N ALA A 139 4.53 6.66 8.78
CA ALA A 139 5.75 6.21 8.13
C ALA A 139 5.52 5.79 6.67
N THR A 140 4.41 5.13 6.36
CA THR A 140 4.02 4.79 4.99
C THR A 140 3.82 6.04 4.13
N LYS A 141 3.12 7.06 4.66
CA LYS A 141 2.95 8.33 3.96
C LYS A 141 4.28 9.06 3.73
N GLU A 142 5.18 9.01 4.70
CA GLU A 142 6.52 9.58 4.54
C GLU A 142 7.33 8.85 3.48
N PHE A 143 7.28 7.51 3.46
CA PHE A 143 7.89 6.69 2.41
C PHE A 143 7.35 7.10 1.03
N GLN A 144 6.02 7.13 0.88
CA GLN A 144 5.38 7.53 -0.37
C GLN A 144 5.82 8.92 -0.83
N ARG A 145 5.83 9.90 0.10
CA ARG A 145 6.26 11.28 -0.17
C ARG A 145 7.70 11.36 -0.63
N LEU A 146 8.63 10.66 0.04
CA LEU A 146 10.06 10.69 -0.29
C LEU A 146 10.37 10.03 -1.64
N HIS A 147 9.55 9.07 -2.06
CA HIS A 147 9.77 8.32 -3.29
C HIS A 147 8.83 8.71 -4.45
N GLY A 148 8.11 9.83 -4.32
CA GLY A 148 7.28 10.38 -5.38
C GLY A 148 6.06 9.52 -5.74
N LEU A 149 5.55 8.77 -4.77
CA LEU A 149 4.31 8.00 -4.89
C LEU A 149 3.11 8.85 -4.46
N GLU A 150 1.90 8.40 -4.79
CA GLU A 150 0.69 8.95 -4.18
C GLU A 150 0.73 8.77 -2.66
N VAL A 151 0.38 9.83 -1.90
CA VAL A 151 0.50 9.87 -0.44
C VAL A 151 -0.85 9.57 0.22
N ASP A 152 -1.38 8.39 -0.07
CA ASP A 152 -2.67 7.92 0.47
C ASP A 152 -2.52 7.19 1.81
N GLY A 153 -1.32 6.66 2.11
CA GLY A 153 -1.02 5.84 3.28
C GLY A 153 -1.38 4.35 3.12
N GLU A 154 -1.76 3.93 1.92
CA GLU A 154 -2.09 2.55 1.57
C GLU A 154 -0.87 1.83 0.99
N VAL A 155 -0.72 0.54 1.29
CA VAL A 155 0.36 -0.29 0.73
C VAL A 155 -0.20 -1.12 -0.41
N GLY A 156 -0.17 -0.52 -1.60
CA GLY A 156 -0.47 -1.18 -2.87
C GLY A 156 0.78 -1.63 -3.64
N ALA A 157 0.55 -2.13 -4.86
CA ALA A 157 1.61 -2.67 -5.71
C ALA A 157 2.74 -1.67 -6.02
N GLN A 158 2.43 -0.37 -6.12
CA GLN A 158 3.44 0.67 -6.36
C GLN A 158 4.34 0.88 -5.13
N SER A 159 3.74 0.98 -3.95
CA SER A 159 4.45 1.07 -2.67
C SER A 159 5.37 -0.14 -2.46
N LEU A 160 4.85 -1.36 -2.69
CA LEU A 160 5.62 -2.60 -2.57
C LEU A 160 6.80 -2.66 -3.55
N ARG A 161 6.55 -2.35 -4.83
CA ARG A 161 7.61 -2.36 -5.85
C ARG A 161 8.72 -1.37 -5.52
N LYS A 162 8.35 -0.15 -5.11
CA LYS A 162 9.31 0.88 -4.74
C LYS A 162 10.09 0.49 -3.49
N MET A 163 9.42 -0.10 -2.49
CA MET A 163 10.09 -0.59 -1.28
C MET A 163 11.12 -1.66 -1.62
N GLU A 164 10.77 -2.63 -2.47
CA GLU A 164 11.70 -3.67 -2.90
C GLU A 164 12.93 -3.07 -3.61
N GLU A 165 12.74 -2.13 -4.54
CA GLU A 165 13.84 -1.43 -5.22
C GLU A 165 14.80 -0.76 -4.25
N VAL A 166 14.26 0.02 -3.30
CA VAL A 166 15.06 0.77 -2.32
C VAL A 166 15.73 -0.17 -1.33
N PHE A 167 15.00 -1.17 -0.83
CA PHE A 167 15.49 -2.13 0.14
C PHE A 167 16.62 -2.99 -0.43
N GLN A 168 16.50 -3.46 -1.67
CA GLN A 168 17.57 -4.20 -2.35
C GLN A 168 18.82 -3.33 -2.57
N ASP A 169 18.66 -2.05 -2.88
CA ASP A 169 19.79 -1.13 -3.00
C ASP A 169 20.52 -0.94 -1.66
N LEU A 170 19.78 -0.89 -0.53
CA LEU A 170 20.36 -0.80 0.83
C LEU A 170 21.04 -2.10 1.28
N LYS A 171 20.57 -3.25 0.80
CA LYS A 171 21.15 -4.57 1.08
C LYS A 171 22.38 -4.87 0.22
N ARG A 172 22.58 -4.12 -0.85
CA ARG A 172 23.70 -4.32 -1.75
C ARG A 172 25.02 -3.96 -1.08
N ASP A 173 25.94 -4.91 -1.05
CA ASP A 173 27.34 -4.65 -0.75
C ASP A 173 27.95 -3.83 -1.91
N ARG A 174 28.37 -2.60 -1.60
CA ARG A 174 29.03 -1.70 -2.57
C ARG A 174 30.55 -1.78 -2.49
N GLY A 175 31.11 -2.58 -1.59
CA GLY A 175 32.54 -2.66 -1.31
C GLY A 175 33.09 -1.38 -0.65
N GLY A 176 34.30 -1.48 -0.09
CA GLY A 176 34.96 -0.35 0.59
C GLY A 176 34.28 0.02 1.93
N ASP A 177 34.14 1.32 2.19
CA ASP A 177 33.63 1.88 3.46
C ASP A 177 32.08 1.90 3.57
N HIS A 178 31.36 1.17 2.71
CA HIS A 178 29.89 1.13 2.71
C HIS A 178 29.36 -0.30 2.92
N PRO A 179 29.31 -0.77 4.18
CA PRO A 179 28.67 -2.03 4.53
C PRO A 179 27.15 -1.99 4.27
N PRO A 180 26.51 -3.14 3.98
CA PRO A 180 25.06 -3.23 3.77
C PRO A 180 24.28 -3.04 5.06
N ILE A 181 22.98 -2.71 4.97
CA ILE A 181 22.10 -2.70 6.16
C ILE A 181 21.85 -4.13 6.64
N LEU A 182 22.11 -4.40 7.91
CA LEU A 182 21.84 -5.70 8.54
C LEU A 182 20.67 -5.65 9.53
N GLU A 183 19.83 -6.67 9.54
CA GLU A 183 18.71 -6.86 10.45
C GLU A 183 18.41 -8.35 10.71
N LEU A 184 17.42 -8.61 11.58
CA LEU A 184 17.02 -9.96 11.98
C LEU A 184 16.74 -10.87 10.75
N HIS A 185 17.28 -12.09 10.79
CA HIS A 185 17.25 -13.11 9.72
C HIS A 185 18.18 -12.88 8.53
N ASP A 186 18.96 -11.80 8.49
CA ASP A 186 20.08 -11.75 7.56
C ASP A 186 21.16 -12.76 7.94
N SER A 187 21.94 -13.22 6.97
CA SER A 187 23.11 -14.05 7.19
C SER A 187 24.26 -13.71 6.24
N GLY A 188 25.46 -14.21 6.57
CA GLY A 188 26.65 -14.11 5.72
C GLY A 188 27.77 -13.25 6.30
N GLN A 189 28.79 -12.98 5.48
CA GLN A 189 30.07 -12.41 5.92
C GLN A 189 29.94 -11.06 6.65
N TRP A 190 28.97 -10.23 6.25
CA TRP A 190 28.74 -8.95 6.91
C TRP A 190 28.10 -9.11 8.28
N VAL A 191 27.26 -10.12 8.47
CA VAL A 191 26.73 -10.48 9.80
C VAL A 191 27.85 -10.99 10.69
N THR A 192 28.73 -11.87 10.17
CA THR A 192 29.93 -12.31 10.88
C THR A 192 30.78 -11.12 11.31
N LYS A 193 31.04 -10.18 10.38
CA LYS A 193 31.83 -8.98 10.67
C LYS A 193 31.19 -8.11 11.76
N ALA A 194 29.86 -7.94 11.71
CA ALA A 194 29.14 -7.20 12.74
C ALA A 194 29.24 -7.88 14.11
N GLN A 195 29.09 -9.20 14.16
CA GLN A 195 29.21 -9.98 15.39
C GLN A 195 30.62 -9.91 15.98
N GLU A 196 31.68 -10.00 15.17
CA GLU A 196 33.07 -9.81 15.59
C GLU A 196 33.30 -8.43 16.23
N CYS A 197 32.78 -7.37 15.61
CA CYS A 197 32.84 -6.02 16.16
C CYS A 197 32.05 -5.91 17.48
N LEU A 198 30.84 -6.47 17.55
CA LEU A 198 30.06 -6.50 18.80
C LEU A 198 30.82 -7.20 19.95
N ILE A 199 31.46 -8.33 19.66
CA ILE A 199 32.30 -9.06 20.61
C ILE A 199 33.49 -8.19 21.05
N THR A 200 34.17 -7.54 20.11
CA THR A 200 35.30 -6.62 20.38
C THR A 200 34.88 -5.46 21.27
N HIS A 201 33.65 -4.95 21.10
CA HIS A 201 33.07 -3.90 21.93
C HIS A 201 32.60 -4.38 23.32
N GLY A 202 32.68 -5.69 23.59
CA GLY A 202 32.37 -6.30 24.88
C GLY A 202 30.95 -6.87 25.01
N PHE A 203 30.23 -7.04 23.89
CA PHE A 203 28.90 -7.64 23.89
C PHE A 203 28.98 -9.17 23.74
N ASP A 204 28.31 -9.89 24.65
CA ASP A 204 28.35 -11.35 24.67
C ASP A 204 27.40 -11.95 23.62
N LEU A 205 27.97 -12.81 22.78
CA LEU A 205 27.26 -13.60 21.76
C LEU A 205 27.39 -15.12 22.00
N HIS A 206 27.74 -15.57 23.20
CA HIS A 206 27.73 -17.01 23.51
C HIS A 206 26.32 -17.62 23.45
N PRO A 207 26.21 -18.90 23.06
CA PRO A 207 27.29 -19.83 22.73
C PRO A 207 27.77 -19.77 21.27
N TYR A 208 27.09 -19.00 20.41
CA TYR A 208 27.27 -19.08 18.96
C TYR A 208 28.45 -18.25 18.43
N GLY A 209 28.77 -17.13 19.09
CA GLY A 209 29.83 -16.24 18.65
C GLY A 209 29.48 -15.51 17.35
N ALA A 210 30.46 -15.34 16.46
CA ALA A 210 30.28 -14.78 15.13
C ALA A 210 29.95 -15.89 14.11
N ASP A 211 28.74 -16.44 14.21
CA ASP A 211 28.25 -17.55 13.37
C ASP A 211 27.77 -17.11 11.98
N GLY A 212 27.66 -15.81 11.74
CA GLY A 212 27.16 -15.25 10.50
C GLY A 212 25.64 -15.24 10.39
N ASP A 213 24.90 -15.52 11.47
CA ASP A 213 23.43 -15.49 11.50
C ASP A 213 22.91 -14.35 12.39
N PHE A 214 22.09 -13.47 11.82
CA PHE A 214 21.48 -12.37 12.56
C PHE A 214 20.22 -12.88 13.27
N GLY A 215 20.44 -13.72 14.26
CA GLY A 215 19.39 -14.26 15.13
C GLY A 215 18.97 -13.31 16.26
N SER A 216 18.15 -13.84 17.18
CA SER A 216 17.66 -13.11 18.34
C SER A 216 18.79 -12.63 19.27
N LEU A 217 19.88 -13.39 19.37
CA LEU A 217 21.04 -13.03 20.18
C LEU A 217 21.79 -11.83 19.58
N THR A 218 22.07 -11.86 18.28
CA THR A 218 22.64 -10.73 17.53
C THR A 218 21.75 -9.50 17.65
N ALA A 219 20.43 -9.65 17.50
CA ALA A 219 19.46 -8.56 17.68
C ALA A 219 19.51 -7.93 19.08
N LYS A 220 19.64 -8.75 20.14
CA LYS A 220 19.79 -8.28 21.52
C LYS A 220 21.11 -7.54 21.73
N ALA A 221 22.21 -8.05 21.18
CA ALA A 221 23.52 -7.42 21.26
C ALA A 221 23.54 -6.07 20.53
N VAL A 222 22.98 -5.98 19.31
CA VAL A 222 22.85 -4.73 18.55
C VAL A 222 22.03 -3.69 19.33
N LYS A 223 20.89 -4.07 19.90
CA LYS A 223 20.10 -3.15 20.75
C LYS A 223 20.93 -2.65 21.94
N SER A 224 21.66 -3.52 22.61
CA SER A 224 22.51 -3.17 23.74
C SER A 224 23.67 -2.25 23.35
N PHE A 225 24.32 -2.52 22.22
CA PHE A 225 25.37 -1.69 21.63
C PHE A 225 24.86 -0.28 21.31
N LYS A 226 23.71 -0.19 20.64
CA LYS A 226 23.11 1.09 20.28
C LYS A 226 22.75 1.90 21.53
N LYS A 227 22.17 1.25 22.54
CA LYS A 227 21.89 1.88 23.84
C LYS A 227 23.16 2.43 24.50
N ALA A 228 24.26 1.67 24.49
CA ALA A 228 25.54 2.09 25.07
C ALA A 228 26.18 3.29 24.34
N ASN A 229 25.85 3.49 23.06
CA ASN A 229 26.39 4.55 22.21
C ASN A 229 25.39 5.69 21.93
N GLY A 230 24.26 5.76 22.66
CA GLY A 230 23.25 6.82 22.47
C GLY A 230 22.54 6.77 21.11
N LEU A 231 22.56 5.63 20.42
CA LEU A 231 21.90 5.42 19.14
C LEU A 231 20.47 4.87 19.35
N PRO A 232 19.53 5.10 18.41
CA PRO A 232 18.17 4.55 18.48
C PRO A 232 18.15 3.02 18.69
N VAL A 233 17.44 2.51 19.70
CA VAL A 233 17.55 1.12 20.20
C VAL A 233 16.77 0.11 19.34
N ARG A 234 17.11 0.02 18.05
CA ARG A 234 16.58 -0.99 17.11
C ARG A 234 17.60 -2.05 16.75
N ALA A 235 17.14 -3.27 16.47
CA ALA A 235 17.99 -4.38 16.01
C ALA A 235 18.33 -4.29 14.50
N VAL A 236 18.77 -3.10 14.05
CA VAL A 236 19.21 -2.83 12.68
C VAL A 236 20.57 -2.15 12.74
N ILE A 237 21.52 -2.65 11.95
CA ILE A 237 22.84 -2.08 11.73
C ILE A 237 22.82 -1.35 10.38
N GLY A 238 22.57 -0.05 10.43
CA GLY A 238 22.65 0.86 9.28
C GLY A 238 23.95 1.67 9.28
N PRO A 239 24.12 2.63 8.35
CA PRO A 239 25.37 3.39 8.17
C PRO A 239 25.87 4.09 9.45
N ALA A 240 24.96 4.66 10.26
CA ALA A 240 25.32 5.29 11.53
C ALA A 240 25.85 4.28 12.55
N VAL A 241 25.27 3.07 12.59
CA VAL A 241 25.72 2.00 13.48
C VAL A 241 27.06 1.47 13.00
N TRP A 242 27.21 1.20 11.70
CA TRP A 242 28.46 0.75 11.10
C TRP A 242 29.64 1.66 11.40
N ARG A 243 29.44 2.97 11.34
CA ARG A 243 30.47 3.95 11.70
C ARG A 243 31.02 3.70 13.11
N VAL A 244 30.14 3.56 14.09
CA VAL A 244 30.54 3.32 15.49
C VAL A 244 31.03 1.89 15.71
N LEU A 245 30.48 0.92 14.99
CA LEU A 245 30.84 -0.50 15.12
C LEU A 245 32.25 -0.79 14.61
N LEU A 246 32.65 -0.11 13.53
CA LEU A 246 33.96 -0.23 12.88
C LEU A 246 35.04 0.62 13.53
N GLU A 247 34.68 1.61 14.35
CA GLU A 247 35.63 2.34 15.19
C GLU A 247 36.22 1.38 16.24
N THR A 248 37.51 1.08 16.14
CA THR A 248 38.25 0.33 17.15
C THR A 248 38.39 1.17 18.41
N LYS A 249 38.02 0.61 19.57
CA LYS A 249 38.46 1.17 20.86
C LYS A 249 39.99 1.09 20.88
N GLY A 250 40.66 2.25 20.85
CA GLY A 250 42.09 2.38 21.11
C GLY A 250 42.47 2.01 22.54
#